data_AF-A0A4Q6C077-F1
#
_entry.id   AF-A0A4Q6C077-F1
#
_cell.length_a   1.000
_cell.length_b   1.000
_cell.length_c   1.000
_cell.angle_alpha   90.00
_cell.angle_beta   90.00
_cell.angle_gamma   90.00
#
_symmetry.space_group_name_H-M   'P 1'
#
loop_
_entity.id
_entity.type
_entity.pdbx_description
1 polymer ?
#
loop_
_entity_poly.entity_id
_entity_poly.type
_entity_poly.pdbx_seq_one_letter_code
_entity_poly.pdbx_strand_id
1 'polypeptide(L)'
;MARKRAHRRSAPMRRAAAYLAVASLMPAVGHAVELEYDVGVAVMHSDNIGFSETDETSDTVVSPQLSFNAQQNGTALQFLVQGDVRYPHYMDNTFDDEIQGSLFGSLDWIILPERISFQATDSLSRQSVNALNSFVPSNQQQVNVFTAG
;
A
#
# COMPACT_ATOMS: atom_id res chain seq x y z
N MET A 1 16.98 59.39 48.40
CA MET A 1 16.72 57.93 48.40
C MET A 1 15.49 57.65 47.53
N ALA A 2 15.66 57.02 46.36
CA ALA A 2 14.58 56.78 45.40
C ALA A 2 14.30 55.27 45.25
N ARG A 3 13.05 54.84 45.52
CA ARG A 3 12.59 53.45 45.43
C ARG A 3 12.21 53.11 43.98
N LYS A 4 12.99 52.25 43.31
CA LYS A 4 12.64 51.66 42.00
C LYS A 4 11.48 50.66 42.15
N ARG A 5 10.39 50.87 41.41
CA ARG A 5 9.28 49.91 41.27
C ARG A 5 9.68 48.80 40.28
N ALA A 6 9.59 47.55 40.70
CA ALA A 6 9.78 46.39 39.83
C ALA A 6 8.51 46.12 39.02
N HIS A 7 8.63 46.16 37.69
CA HIS A 7 7.57 45.78 36.75
C HIS A 7 7.49 44.24 36.71
N ARG A 8 6.38 43.66 37.21
CA ARG A 8 6.05 42.25 36.99
C ARG A 8 5.67 42.06 35.53
N ARG A 9 6.58 41.51 34.72
CA ARG A 9 6.29 41.00 33.38
C ARG A 9 5.37 39.78 33.52
N SER A 10 4.09 39.95 33.27
CA SER A 10 3.13 38.84 33.14
C SER A 10 3.46 38.03 31.88
N ALA A 11 3.76 36.74 32.08
CA ALA A 11 4.28 35.85 31.06
C ALA A 11 3.29 35.56 29.91
N PRO A 12 3.74 35.57 28.64
CA PRO A 12 2.96 35.13 27.47
C PRO A 12 2.64 33.61 27.49
N MET A 13 3.28 32.87 28.38
CA MET A 13 3.21 31.40 28.50
C MET A 13 1.81 30.88 28.87
N ARG A 14 0.99 31.67 29.58
CA ARG A 14 -0.38 31.29 29.95
C ARG A 14 -1.34 31.25 28.75
N ARG A 15 -1.08 32.07 27.73
CA ARG A 15 -1.90 32.11 26.51
C ARG A 15 -1.58 30.93 25.61
N ALA A 16 -0.30 30.58 25.47
CA ALA A 16 0.15 29.41 24.70
C ALA A 16 -0.47 28.10 25.22
N ALA A 17 -0.54 27.91 26.55
CA ALA A 17 -1.19 26.74 27.15
C ALA A 17 -2.70 26.66 26.86
N ALA A 18 -3.39 27.82 26.80
CA ALA A 18 -4.81 27.87 26.47
C ALA A 18 -5.09 27.51 25.00
N TYR A 19 -4.21 27.91 24.06
CA TYR A 19 -4.35 27.54 22.65
C TYR A 19 -4.11 26.04 22.41
N LEU A 20 -3.16 25.43 23.10
CA LEU A 20 -2.91 23.97 23.02
C LEU A 20 -4.10 23.15 23.57
N ALA A 21 -4.75 23.61 24.65
CA ALA A 21 -5.92 22.95 25.22
C ALA A 21 -7.17 23.02 24.33
N VAL A 22 -7.32 24.09 23.53
CA VAL A 22 -8.42 24.22 22.56
C VAL A 22 -8.17 23.35 21.32
N ALA A 23 -6.91 23.18 20.90
CA ALA A 23 -6.56 22.31 19.78
C ALA A 23 -6.84 20.82 20.08
N SER A 24 -6.70 20.38 21.34
CA SER A 24 -7.02 19.00 21.74
C SER A 24 -8.52 18.70 21.89
N LEU A 25 -9.37 19.73 21.80
CA LEU A 25 -10.84 19.59 21.82
C LEU A 25 -11.44 19.55 20.40
N MET A 26 -10.62 19.67 19.36
CA MET A 26 -11.10 19.45 18.00
C MET A 26 -11.44 17.96 17.86
N PRO A 27 -12.70 17.61 17.50
CA PRO A 27 -13.02 16.24 17.18
C PRO A 27 -12.12 15.82 16.02
N ALA A 28 -11.26 14.82 16.26
CA ALA A 28 -10.64 14.12 15.16
C ALA A 28 -11.79 13.53 14.35
N VAL A 29 -11.99 14.01 13.12
CA VAL A 29 -12.84 13.33 12.16
C VAL A 29 -12.11 12.03 11.83
N GLY A 30 -12.36 11.00 12.64
CA GLY A 30 -11.80 9.68 12.46
C GLY A 30 -12.47 9.05 11.26
N HIS A 31 -11.89 9.24 10.07
CA HIS A 31 -12.12 8.30 8.99
C HIS A 31 -11.40 7.01 9.37
N ALA A 32 -12.18 6.02 9.80
CA ALA A 32 -11.65 4.72 10.16
C ALA A 32 -11.31 3.96 8.87
N VAL A 33 -10.13 4.27 8.34
CA VAL A 33 -9.47 3.39 7.35
C VAL A 33 -8.92 2.21 8.14
N GLU A 34 -9.40 1.03 7.81
CA GLU A 34 -8.85 -0.23 8.27
C GLU A 34 -7.69 -0.60 7.35
N LEU A 35 -6.51 -0.84 7.93
CA LEU A 35 -5.31 -1.24 7.20
C LEU A 35 -4.76 -2.52 7.81
N GLU A 36 -4.83 -3.59 7.05
CA GLU A 36 -4.13 -4.84 7.30
C GLU A 36 -2.87 -4.88 6.42
N TYR A 37 -1.77 -5.38 6.97
CA TYR A 37 -0.54 -5.56 6.21
C TYR A 37 0.25 -6.75 6.75
N ASP A 38 0.94 -7.43 5.84
CA ASP A 38 1.83 -8.54 6.15
C ASP A 38 3.18 -8.30 5.49
N VAL A 39 4.25 -8.45 6.26
CA VAL A 39 5.63 -8.40 5.77
C VAL A 39 6.26 -9.75 6.04
N GLY A 40 6.89 -10.33 5.02
CA GLY A 40 7.49 -11.64 5.13
C GLY A 40 8.67 -11.85 4.20
N VAL A 41 9.26 -13.03 4.32
CA VAL A 41 10.27 -13.53 3.39
C VAL A 41 9.88 -14.96 3.04
N ALA A 42 9.81 -15.29 1.75
CA ALA A 42 9.63 -16.64 1.26
C ALA A 42 10.96 -17.20 0.78
N VAL A 43 11.20 -18.50 1.01
CA VAL A 43 12.34 -19.24 0.48
C VAL A 43 11.80 -20.45 -0.28
N MET A 44 12.21 -20.61 -1.53
CA MET A 44 11.79 -21.71 -2.39
C MET A 44 13.02 -22.35 -3.01
N HIS A 45 13.09 -23.67 -3.00
CA HIS A 45 14.09 -24.42 -3.77
C HIS A 45 13.37 -25.19 -4.87
N SER A 46 13.92 -25.19 -6.08
CA SER A 46 13.40 -25.94 -7.22
C SER A 46 14.55 -26.61 -7.95
N ASP A 47 14.41 -27.90 -8.25
CA ASP A 47 15.36 -28.65 -9.06
C ASP A 47 15.23 -28.33 -10.56
N ASN A 48 14.12 -27.70 -10.96
CA ASN A 48 13.83 -27.32 -12.35
C ASN A 48 13.03 -26.00 -12.40
N ILE A 49 13.69 -24.89 -12.06
CA ILE A 49 13.07 -23.56 -11.99
C ILE A 49 12.55 -23.07 -13.35
N GLY A 50 13.17 -23.52 -14.45
CA GLY A 50 12.78 -23.19 -15.82
C GLY A 50 11.65 -24.05 -16.39
N PHE A 51 11.26 -25.13 -15.71
CA PHE A 51 10.28 -26.12 -16.20
C PHE A 51 10.67 -26.70 -17.58
N SER A 52 11.93 -27.12 -17.72
CA SER A 52 12.52 -27.69 -18.95
C SER A 52 12.69 -29.21 -18.81
N GLU A 53 12.39 -30.01 -19.85
CA GLU A 53 12.57 -31.47 -19.81
C GLU A 53 13.99 -31.93 -20.18
N THR A 54 14.77 -31.06 -20.85
CA THR A 54 16.08 -31.42 -21.43
C THR A 54 17.25 -30.65 -20.85
N ASP A 55 16.98 -29.51 -20.24
CA ASP A 55 17.98 -28.60 -19.66
C ASP A 55 17.43 -28.10 -18.32
N GLU A 56 17.36 -29.01 -17.35
CA GLU A 56 16.86 -28.73 -16.00
C GLU A 56 17.84 -27.83 -15.26
N THR A 57 17.32 -26.74 -14.69
CA THR A 57 18.11 -25.80 -13.91
C THR A 57 17.59 -25.76 -12.48
N SER A 58 18.46 -26.07 -11.51
CA SER A 58 18.16 -25.92 -10.09
C SER A 58 18.42 -24.48 -9.64
N ASP A 59 17.62 -23.96 -8.71
CA ASP A 59 17.89 -22.69 -8.02
C ASP A 59 17.16 -22.62 -6.67
N THR A 60 17.69 -21.78 -5.78
CA THR A 60 17.02 -21.33 -4.58
C THR A 60 16.62 -19.86 -4.73
N VAL A 61 15.34 -19.56 -4.53
CA VAL A 61 14.80 -18.20 -4.61
C VAL A 61 14.48 -17.69 -3.21
N VAL A 62 15.01 -16.52 -2.86
CA VAL A 62 14.69 -15.82 -1.61
C VAL A 62 13.90 -14.56 -1.96
N SER A 63 12.72 -14.39 -1.37
CA SER A 63 11.77 -13.36 -1.77
C SER A 63 11.21 -12.60 -0.57
N PRO A 64 11.77 -11.44 -0.19
CA PRO A 64 11.03 -10.48 0.63
C PRO A 64 9.70 -10.10 -0.05
N GLN A 65 8.67 -10.00 0.77
CA GLN A 65 7.30 -9.72 0.33
C GLN A 65 6.55 -8.82 1.31
N LEU A 66 5.65 -8.02 0.75
CA LEU A 66 4.70 -7.17 1.48
C LEU A 66 3.33 -7.35 0.81
N SER A 67 2.30 -7.57 1.60
CA SER A 67 0.90 -7.46 1.16
C SER A 67 0.14 -6.51 2.06
N PHE A 68 -0.89 -5.87 1.52
CA PHE A 68 -1.74 -4.98 2.30
C PHE A 68 -3.19 -5.03 1.81
N ASN A 69 -4.10 -4.73 2.73
CA ASN A 69 -5.51 -4.48 2.47
C ASN A 69 -5.90 -3.22 3.23
N ALA A 70 -6.33 -2.20 2.50
CA ALA A 70 -6.82 -0.94 3.04
C ALA A 70 -8.29 -0.78 2.64
N GLN A 71 -9.18 -0.61 3.61
CA GLN A 71 -10.59 -0.41 3.33
C GLN A 71 -11.21 0.67 4.20
N GLN A 72 -12.26 1.29 3.68
CA GLN A 72 -13.11 2.18 4.44
C GLN A 72 -14.55 1.99 3.99
N ASN A 73 -15.46 1.83 4.95
CA ASN A 73 -16.89 1.67 4.72
C ASN A 73 -17.66 2.86 5.31
N GLY A 74 -17.60 4.01 4.63
CA GLY A 74 -18.29 5.23 5.02
C GLY A 74 -19.57 5.49 4.23
N THR A 75 -20.45 6.34 4.75
CA THR A 75 -21.72 6.70 4.08
C THR A 75 -21.52 7.56 2.83
N ALA A 76 -20.47 8.39 2.79
CA ALA A 76 -20.15 9.23 1.64
C ALA A 76 -19.10 8.59 0.73
N LEU A 77 -18.17 7.83 1.30
CA LEU A 77 -17.04 7.25 0.60
C LEU A 77 -16.83 5.82 1.08
N GLN A 78 -16.82 4.89 0.14
CA GLN A 78 -16.41 3.51 0.34
C GLN A 78 -15.22 3.24 -0.57
N PHE A 79 -14.20 2.56 -0.06
CA PHE A 79 -13.10 2.11 -0.89
C PHE A 79 -12.50 0.81 -0.36
N LEU A 80 -11.89 0.06 -1.27
CA LEU A 80 -11.05 -1.09 -1.00
C LEU A 80 -9.81 -0.97 -1.87
N VAL A 81 -8.63 -1.07 -1.28
CA VAL A 81 -7.35 -1.14 -1.99
C VAL A 81 -6.57 -2.31 -1.43
N GLN A 82 -6.25 -3.27 -2.26
CA GLN A 82 -5.45 -4.43 -1.89
C GLN A 82 -4.29 -4.57 -2.87
N GLY A 83 -3.16 -5.01 -2.37
CA GLY A 83 -2.00 -5.23 -3.23
C GLY A 83 -0.95 -6.08 -2.56
N ASP A 84 -0.04 -6.57 -3.40
CA ASP A 84 1.12 -7.32 -2.99
C ASP A 84 2.34 -6.91 -3.82
N VAL A 85 3.50 -6.99 -3.20
CA VAL A 85 4.79 -6.79 -3.84
C VAL A 85 5.76 -7.83 -3.32
N ARG A 86 6.55 -8.40 -4.23
CA ARG A 86 7.59 -9.39 -3.98
C ARG A 86 8.84 -9.00 -4.76
N TYR A 87 10.00 -9.21 -4.16
CA TYR A 87 11.27 -9.08 -4.85
C TYR A 87 12.02 -10.41 -4.78
N PRO A 88 11.84 -11.31 -5.77
CA PRO A 88 12.56 -12.56 -5.85
C PRO A 88 14.03 -12.33 -6.19
N HIS A 89 14.90 -12.89 -5.37
CA HIS A 89 16.34 -12.99 -5.60
C HIS A 89 16.71 -14.43 -5.95
N TYR A 90 17.24 -14.63 -7.15
CA TYR A 90 17.68 -15.94 -7.65
C TYR A 90 19.14 -16.17 -7.23
N MET A 91 19.39 -17.09 -6.29
CA MET A 91 20.71 -17.24 -5.68
C MET A 91 21.77 -17.72 -6.68
N ASP A 92 21.36 -18.50 -7.67
CA ASP A 92 22.24 -19.00 -8.73
C ASP A 92 22.21 -18.11 -9.99
N ASN A 93 21.57 -16.94 -9.94
CA ASN A 93 21.40 -16.00 -11.06
C ASN A 93 20.76 -16.64 -12.32
N THR A 94 19.82 -17.56 -12.12
CA THR A 94 19.14 -18.25 -13.25
C THR A 94 18.20 -17.34 -14.04
N PHE A 95 17.64 -16.33 -13.36
CA PHE A 95 16.83 -15.27 -13.96
C PHE A 95 17.19 -13.91 -13.36
N ASP A 96 16.79 -12.83 -14.02
CA ASP A 96 16.94 -11.47 -13.51
C ASP A 96 16.01 -11.23 -12.31
N ASP A 97 16.54 -10.56 -11.28
CA ASP A 97 15.77 -10.11 -10.13
C ASP A 97 14.88 -8.92 -10.53
N GLU A 98 13.57 -9.09 -10.47
CA GLU A 98 12.60 -8.04 -10.82
C GLU A 98 11.52 -7.90 -9.75
N ILE A 99 11.12 -6.67 -9.44
CA ILE A 99 9.98 -6.42 -8.56
C ILE A 99 8.69 -6.95 -9.22
N GLN A 100 8.06 -7.89 -8.53
CA GLN A 100 6.77 -8.49 -8.88
C GLN A 100 5.67 -7.94 -7.96
N GLY A 101 4.44 -7.85 -8.45
CA GLY A 101 3.33 -7.37 -7.63
C GLY A 101 2.02 -7.19 -8.39
N SER A 102 0.96 -7.00 -7.61
CA SER A 102 -0.39 -6.70 -8.08
C SER A 102 -1.04 -5.60 -7.24
N LEU A 103 -2.00 -4.89 -7.83
CA LEU A 103 -2.80 -3.89 -7.15
C LEU A 103 -4.23 -3.96 -7.65
N PHE A 104 -5.18 -3.96 -6.74
CA PHE A 104 -6.59 -3.77 -7.03
C PHE A 104 -7.13 -2.64 -6.16
N GLY A 105 -7.87 -1.71 -6.77
CA GLY A 105 -8.53 -0.63 -6.06
C GLY A 105 -9.95 -0.46 -6.57
N SER A 106 -10.91 -0.30 -5.66
CA SER A 106 -12.27 0.14 -5.95
C SER A 106 -12.64 1.31 -5.06
N LEU A 107 -13.35 2.28 -5.63
CA LEU A 107 -13.81 3.49 -4.95
C LEU A 107 -15.24 3.79 -5.37
N ASP A 108 -16.10 3.99 -4.38
CA ASP A 108 -17.48 4.43 -4.53
C ASP A 108 -17.67 5.73 -3.74
N TRP A 109 -17.87 6.83 -4.45
CA TRP A 109 -18.07 8.15 -3.86
C TRP A 109 -19.48 8.67 -4.12
N ILE A 110 -20.26 8.78 -3.05
CA ILE A 110 -21.59 9.38 -3.07
C ILE A 110 -21.43 10.90 -2.90
N ILE A 111 -21.44 11.63 -4.03
CA ILE A 111 -21.33 13.09 -4.06
C ILE A 111 -22.65 13.73 -3.63
N LEU A 112 -23.76 13.19 -4.14
CA LEU A 112 -25.11 13.61 -3.79
C LEU A 112 -25.98 12.35 -3.62
N PRO A 113 -26.47 12.05 -2.41
CA PRO A 113 -27.27 10.86 -2.16
C PRO A 113 -28.43 10.74 -3.15
N GLU A 114 -28.62 9.52 -3.69
CA GLU A 114 -29.68 9.17 -4.65
C GLU A 114 -29.64 9.91 -6.01
N ARG A 115 -28.60 10.71 -6.27
CA ARG A 115 -28.55 11.59 -7.45
C ARG A 115 -27.24 11.49 -8.21
N ILE A 116 -26.12 11.59 -7.52
CA ILE A 116 -24.79 11.62 -8.11
C ILE A 116 -23.87 10.75 -7.27
N SER A 117 -23.43 9.66 -7.88
CA SER A 117 -22.34 8.82 -7.38
C SER A 117 -21.27 8.75 -8.46
N PHE A 118 -20.02 8.62 -8.03
CA PHE A 118 -18.88 8.36 -8.89
C PHE A 118 -18.24 7.05 -8.44
N GLN A 119 -17.92 6.20 -9.40
CA GLN A 119 -17.25 4.92 -9.16
C GLN A 119 -15.94 4.88 -9.94
N ALA A 120 -14.91 4.32 -9.33
CA ALA A 120 -13.64 4.04 -10.00
C ALA A 120 -13.12 2.67 -9.60
N THR A 121 -12.50 1.97 -10.55
CA THR A 121 -11.83 0.71 -10.31
C THR A 121 -10.53 0.66 -11.10
N ASP A 122 -9.46 0.20 -10.45
CA ASP A 122 -8.15 -0.03 -11.05
C ASP A 122 -7.70 -1.45 -10.73
N SER A 123 -7.18 -2.16 -11.72
CA SER A 123 -6.70 -3.53 -11.57
C SER A 123 -5.39 -3.72 -12.34
N LEU A 124 -4.30 -3.75 -11.59
CA LEU A 124 -2.95 -4.05 -12.03
C LEU A 124 -2.60 -5.50 -11.66
N SER A 125 -2.29 -6.33 -12.66
CA SER A 125 -1.90 -7.72 -12.44
C SER A 125 -0.81 -8.16 -13.42
N ARG A 126 -0.15 -9.27 -13.09
CA ARG A 126 0.79 -9.96 -13.98
C ARG A 126 0.18 -11.28 -14.43
N GLN A 127 0.24 -11.55 -15.73
CA GLN A 127 -0.33 -12.75 -16.35
C GLN A 127 0.71 -13.43 -17.23
N SER A 128 0.61 -14.75 -17.37
CA SER A 128 1.44 -15.48 -18.33
C SER A 128 1.12 -15.06 -19.75
N VAL A 129 2.15 -14.83 -20.57
CA VAL A 129 1.98 -14.63 -22.02
C VAL A 129 1.56 -15.94 -22.68
N ASN A 130 2.21 -17.04 -22.30
CA ASN A 130 1.85 -18.40 -22.70
C ASN A 130 1.57 -19.26 -21.45
N ALA A 131 0.33 -19.71 -21.29
CA ALA A 131 -0.10 -20.53 -20.16
C ALA A 131 0.49 -21.96 -20.15
N LEU A 132 1.08 -22.41 -21.27
CA LEU A 132 1.73 -23.72 -21.37
C LEU A 132 3.21 -23.70 -20.94
N ASN A 133 3.78 -22.50 -20.75
CA ASN A 133 5.17 -22.31 -20.33
C ASN A 133 5.24 -21.91 -18.85
N SER A 134 6.41 -22.10 -18.23
CA SER A 134 6.64 -21.73 -16.82
C SER A 134 6.33 -20.25 -16.54
N PHE A 135 5.95 -19.95 -15.30
CA PHE A 135 5.74 -18.59 -14.81
C PHE A 135 7.08 -17.93 -14.47
N VAL A 136 7.91 -17.69 -15.48
CA VAL A 136 9.22 -17.04 -15.38
C VAL A 136 9.17 -15.61 -15.92
N PRO A 137 10.11 -14.71 -15.56
CA PRO A 137 10.06 -13.29 -15.97
C PRO A 137 9.87 -13.08 -17.48
N SER A 138 10.50 -13.92 -18.31
CA SER A 138 10.40 -13.88 -19.78
C SER A 138 9.02 -14.26 -20.34
N ASN A 139 8.16 -14.89 -19.53
CA ASN A 139 6.81 -15.34 -19.90
C ASN A 139 5.72 -14.59 -19.14
N GLN A 140 6.01 -13.40 -18.62
CA GLN A 140 5.05 -12.57 -17.89
C GLN A 140 4.75 -11.27 -18.64
N GLN A 141 3.51 -10.80 -18.53
CA GLN A 141 3.10 -9.47 -18.98
C GLN A 141 2.31 -8.76 -17.89
N GLN A 142 2.51 -7.45 -17.78
CA GLN A 142 1.74 -6.59 -16.90
C GLN A 142 0.48 -6.08 -17.62
N VAL A 143 -0.67 -6.23 -16.99
CA VAL A 143 -1.95 -5.74 -17.48
C VAL A 143 -2.51 -4.77 -16.45
N ASN A 144 -2.83 -3.55 -16.89
CA ASN A 144 -3.57 -2.58 -16.10
C ASN A 144 -4.90 -2.23 -16.78
N VAL A 145 -6.00 -2.35 -16.05
CA VAL A 145 -7.34 -1.94 -16.49
C VAL A 145 -7.89 -0.93 -15.49
N PHE A 146 -8.16 0.28 -15.98
CA PHE A 146 -8.80 1.35 -15.23
C PHE A 146 -10.19 1.65 -15.79
N THR A 147 -11.19 1.78 -14.92
CA THR A 147 -12.57 2.14 -15.25
C THR A 147 -13.07 3.21 -14.29
N ALA A 148 -13.81 4.20 -14.80
CA ALA A 148 -14.46 5.22 -13.97
C ALA A 148 -15.78 5.69 -14.60
N GLY A 149 -16.77 6.04 -13.77
CA GLY A 149 -18.13 6.42 -14.21
C GLY A 149 -18.95 7.13 -13.15
#